data_AF-A0A2V7JC41-F1
#
_entry.id   AF-A0A2V7JC41-F1
#
_cell.length_a   1.000
_cell.length_b   1.000
_cell.length_c   1.000
_cell.angle_alpha   90.00
_cell.angle_beta   90.00
_cell.angle_gamma   90.00
#
_symmetry.space_group_name_H-M   'P 1'
#
loop_
_entity.id
_entity.type
_entity.pdbx_description
1 polymer ?
#
loop_
_entity_poly.entity_id
_entity_poly.type
_entity_poly.pdbx_seq_one_letter_code
_entity_poly.pdbx_strand_id
1 'polypeptide(L)' 'SLHHVWFHGDTQVGDVELQVGGSPWRTWSRKTVPADWTGAWHVEIRDAAGAVLKRIDFTVGQ' A
#
# COMPACT_ATOMS: atom_id res chain seq x y z
N SER A 1 -10.69 -5.89 8.86
CA SER A 1 -9.87 -4.71 8.51
C SER A 1 -9.25 -4.93 7.14
N LEU A 2 -8.72 -3.87 6.53
CA LEU A 2 -7.97 -3.93 5.27
C LEU A 2 -6.65 -3.20 5.48
N HIS A 3 -5.56 -3.73 4.94
CA HIS A 3 -4.24 -3.14 5.10
C HIS A 3 -3.69 -2.69 3.76
N HIS A 4 -3.16 -1.47 3.71
CA HIS A 4 -2.23 -1.07 2.66
C HIS A 4 -0.81 -1.30 3.16
N VAL A 5 -0.13 -2.31 2.62
CA VAL A 5 1.25 -2.64 2.93
C VAL A 5 2.14 -2.09 1.81
N TRP A 6 3.03 -1.16 2.17
CA TRP A 6 3.86 -0.41 1.23
C TRP A 6 5.24 -1.03 1.12
N PHE A 7 5.74 -1.16 -0.11
CA PHE A 7 7.05 -1.70 -0.43
C PHE A 7 7.85 -0.78 -1.35
N HIS A 8 9.14 -0.62 -1.03
CA HIS A 8 10.15 -0.05 -1.91
C HIS A 8 11.06 -1.20 -2.37
N GLY A 9 11.08 -1.46 -3.68
CA GLY A 9 11.57 -2.75 -4.20
C GLY A 9 10.82 -3.90 -3.53
N ASP A 10 11.56 -4.81 -2.88
CA ASP A 10 11.02 -5.94 -2.12
C ASP A 10 11.00 -5.68 -0.59
N THR A 11 11.37 -4.48 -0.15
CA THR A 11 11.43 -4.14 1.28
C THR A 11 10.11 -3.53 1.73
N GLN A 12 9.47 -4.15 2.72
CA GLN A 12 8.29 -3.58 3.38
C GLN A 12 8.70 -2.33 4.17
N VAL A 13 8.09 -1.19 3.88
CA VAL A 13 8.39 0.11 4.48
C VAL A 13 7.18 0.76 5.16
N GLY A 14 6.02 0.10 5.16
CA GLY A 14 4.85 0.58 5.89
C GLY A 14 3.71 -0.42 5.87
N ASP A 15 2.89 -0.37 6.90
CA ASP A 15 1.63 -1.10 7.02
C ASP A 15 0.60 -0.16 7.64
N VAL A 16 -0.50 0.08 6.92
CA VAL A 16 -1.56 0.99 7.35
C VAL A 16 -2.87 0.23 7.35
N GLU A 17 -3.40 0.00 8.55
CA GLU A 17 -4.76 -0.49 8.74
C GLU A 17 -5.77 0.59 8.32
N LEU A 18 -6.71 0.20 7.48
CA LEU A 18 -7.77 1.05 6.96
C LEU A 18 -9.12 0.54 7.45
N GLN A 19 -9.91 1.49 7.94
CA GLN A 19 -11.29 1.24 8.34
C GLN A 19 -12.16 1.05 7.10
N VAL A 20 -12.98 0.00 7.13
CA VAL A 20 -13.92 -0.38 6.07
C VAL A 20 -15.32 0.10 6.46
N GLY A 21 -15.90 0.96 5.63
CA GLY A 21 -17.24 1.52 5.83
C GLY A 21 -18.36 0.74 5.13
N GLY A 22 -19.60 1.19 5.30
CA GLY A 22 -20.77 0.66 4.58
C GLY A 22 -20.85 1.15 3.13
N SER A 23 -21.46 0.37 2.24
CA SER A 23 -21.53 0.69 0.81
C SER A 23 -22.36 1.95 0.49
N PRO A 24 -21.91 2.80 -0.47
CA PRO A 24 -20.59 2.79 -1.08
C PRO A 24 -19.56 3.46 -0.14
N TRP A 25 -18.35 2.93 -0.09
CA TRP A 25 -17.26 3.52 0.68
C TRP A 25 -15.95 3.55 -0.11
N ARG A 26 -15.06 4.44 0.32
CA ARG A 26 -13.67 4.49 -0.13
C ARG A 26 -12.80 4.80 1.09
N THR A 27 -11.61 4.22 1.11
CA THR A 27 -10.53 4.56 2.03
C THR A 27 -9.25 4.78 1.24
N TRP A 28 -8.26 5.41 1.87
CA TRP A 28 -6.95 5.62 1.27
C TRP A 28 -5.88 5.73 2.35
N SER A 29 -4.66 5.40 1.97
CA SER A 29 -3.45 5.75 2.71
C SER A 29 -2.53 6.53 1.79
N ARG A 30 -1.62 7.30 2.37
CA ARG A 30 -0.55 7.98 1.63
C ARG A 30 0.81 7.66 2.24
N LYS A 31 1.84 7.69 1.41
CA LYS A 31 3.24 7.59 1.82
C LYS A 31 4.00 8.79 1.25
N THR A 32 4.70 9.53 2.10
CA THR A 32 5.69 10.51 1.64
C THR A 32 6.94 9.74 1.22
N VAL A 33 7.36 9.93 -0.03
CA VAL A 33 8.53 9.24 -0.60
C VAL A 33 9.74 10.19 -0.54
N PRO A 34 10.83 9.81 0.16
CA PRO A 34 12.10 10.54 0.14
C PRO A 34 12.69 10.64 -1.27
N ALA A 35 13.46 11.69 -1.55
CA ALA A 35 14.02 11.95 -2.89
C ALA A 35 14.99 10.86 -3.38
N ASP A 36 15.63 10.14 -2.46
CA ASP A 36 16.53 9.01 -2.71
C ASP A 36 15.80 7.68 -2.92
N TRP A 37 14.48 7.62 -2.69
CA TRP A 37 13.68 6.40 -2.83
C TRP A 37 12.93 6.36 -4.17
N THR A 38 13.66 6.61 -5.25
CA THR A 38 13.15 6.42 -6.62
C THR A 38 13.12 4.94 -6.99
N GLY A 39 12.57 4.63 -8.17
CA GLY A 39 12.55 3.28 -8.72
C GLY A 39 11.26 2.53 -8.42
N ALA A 40 11.35 1.21 -8.30
CA ALA A 40 10.19 0.31 -8.22
C ALA A 40 9.54 0.35 -6.83
N TRP A 41 8.22 0.44 -6.84
CA TRP A 41 7.37 0.41 -5.66
C TRP A 41 6.18 -0.51 -5.89
N HIS A 42 5.63 -1.02 -4.80
CA HIS A 42 4.32 -1.63 -4.84
C HIS A 42 3.55 -1.43 -3.53
N VAL A 43 2.22 -1.52 -3.64
CA VAL A 43 1.32 -1.61 -2.49
C VAL A 43 0.55 -2.91 -2.59
N GLU A 44 0.57 -3.68 -1.51
CA GLU A 44 -0.31 -4.82 -1.33
C GLU A 44 -1.52 -4.41 -0.50
N ILE A 45 -2.69 -4.76 -1.00
CA ILE A 45 -3.95 -4.68 -0.28
C ILE A 45 -4.17 -6.05 0.34
N ARG A 46 -4.11 -6.10 1.67
CA ARG A 46 -4.27 -7.35 2.43
C ARG A 46 -5.54 -7.35 3.26
N ASP A 47 -6.13 -8.51 3.42
CA ASP A 47 -7.22 -8.72 4.38
C ASP A 47 -6.69 -8.86 5.82
N ALA A 48 -7.61 -9.08 6.77
CA ALA A 48 -7.26 -9.23 8.18
C ALA A 48 -6.45 -10.50 8.50
N ALA A 49 -6.44 -11.50 7.62
CA ALA A 49 -5.62 -12.71 7.76
C ALA A 49 -4.23 -12.54 7.10
N GLY A 50 -3.95 -11.38 6.50
CA GLY A 50 -2.72 -11.10 5.78
C GLY A 50 -2.71 -11.63 4.34
N ALA A 51 -3.84 -12.14 3.83
CA ALA A 51 -3.93 -12.60 2.45
C ALA A 51 -3.91 -11.40 1.49
N VAL A 52 -3.10 -11.49 0.43
CA VAL A 52 -3.02 -10.43 -0.59
C VAL A 52 -4.25 -10.52 -1.48
N LEU A 53 -5.14 -9.54 -1.35
CA LEU A 53 -6.32 -9.38 -2.20
C LEU A 53 -5.95 -8.76 -3.55
N LYS A 54 -4.97 -7.85 -3.55
CA LYS A 54 -4.48 -7.18 -4.75
C LYS A 54 -3.08 -6.60 -4.51
N ARG A 55 -2.27 -6.56 -5.56
CA ARG A 55 -1.02 -5.81 -5.64
C ARG A 55 -1.11 -4.73 -6.71
N ILE A 56 -0.51 -3.58 -6.43
CA ILE A 56 -0.39 -2.47 -7.37
C ILE A 56 1.07 -2.08 -7.46
N ASP A 57 1.67 -2.27 -8.63
CA ASP A 57 3.04 -1.90 -8.94
C ASP A 57 3.09 -0.52 -9.61
N PHE A 58 4.11 0.27 -9.27
CA PHE A 58 4.36 1.58 -9.86
C PHE A 58 5.83 2.00 -9.70
N THR A 59 6.23 3.07 -10.41
CA THR A 59 7.59 3.62 -10.35
C THR A 59 7.54 5.07 -9.90
N VAL A 60 8.44 5.46 -8.98
CA VAL A 60 8.59 6.85 -8.52
C VAL A 60 9.84 7.48 -9.13
N GLY A 61 9.73 8.72 -9.58
CA GLY A 61 10.85 9.48 -10.16
C GLY A 61 11.09 9.26 -11.65
N GLN A 62 10.04 8.91 -12.42
CA GLN A 62 10.05 8.92 -13.88
C GLN A 62 9.69 10.30 -14.42
#